data_AF-A0A067CXC6-F1
#
_entry.id   AF-A0A067CXC6-F1
#
_cell.length_a   1.000
_cell.length_b   1.000
_cell.length_c   1.000
_cell.angle_alpha   90.00
_cell.angle_beta   90.00
_cell.angle_gamma   90.00
#
_symmetry.space_group_name_H-M   'P 1'
#
loop_
_entity.id
_entity.type
_entity.pdbx_description
1 polymer ?
#
loop_
_entity_poly.entity_id
_entity_poly.type
_entity_poly.pdbx_seq_one_letter_code
_entity_poly.pdbx_strand_id
1 'polypeptide(L)'
;MLLMWVAGLALGWAGVYVFLHLSADDDNDIHVLPAFVCKEISWFNERVFELGRQYPTGLKTWFAAGSIVAGAGMAIGTVYITWTLVMLVVQKLARVEVDVPLSDASIMIPGVTMPMNATVYLWATVFLAVSFHEFGHALAAALCEIRIKSVGIFFAVVFPGAYVRFDSYFNVGLLDQIKIQSAGIWHNAVLCFLCVVQLQLLPFYLSPFFDVNQGMTVIAIPEMSAFEGIVSLGDVIVSVDHQPTLNWGQWRSEIDYLAKLVETNELKDHGYCIPSALLQLHHSAMTESSCCRPDTDSNAECFSYNHGALQTCLDGKQVGDLSTHRCHGDASCADDAHTCVTPRIQSMQTLMRLAFQDGRVVMLHGFPADLHAELESVSVLEFPAQHLGHDWLLQRTPDTLL
;
A
#
# COMPACT_ATOMS: atom_id res chain seq x y z
N MET A 1 -14.41 12.20 -22.23
CA MET A 1 -14.24 10.88 -21.59
C MET A 1 -15.48 10.48 -20.78
N LEU A 2 -15.87 11.23 -19.74
CA LEU A 2 -17.04 10.93 -18.89
C LEU A 2 -18.36 10.74 -19.69
N LEU A 3 -18.63 11.61 -20.66
CA LEU A 3 -19.81 11.51 -21.53
C LEU A 3 -19.86 10.21 -22.35
N MET A 4 -18.71 9.74 -22.85
CA MET A 4 -18.63 8.48 -23.59
C MET A 4 -18.83 7.28 -22.66
N TRP A 5 -18.29 7.37 -21.44
CA TRP A 5 -18.47 6.35 -20.41
C TRP A 5 -19.95 6.21 -20.02
N VAL A 6 -20.63 7.32 -19.74
CA VAL A 6 -22.07 7.35 -19.44
C VAL A 6 -22.90 6.83 -20.61
N ALA A 7 -22.59 7.23 -21.85
CA ALA A 7 -23.29 6.75 -23.03
C ALA A 7 -23.11 5.24 -23.25
N GLY A 8 -21.88 4.73 -23.11
CA GLY A 8 -21.59 3.30 -23.22
C GLY A 8 -22.32 2.47 -22.16
N LEU A 9 -22.38 2.98 -20.94
CA LEU A 9 -23.05 2.34 -19.82
C LEU A 9 -24.58 2.35 -19.99
N ALA A 10 -25.16 3.44 -20.51
CA ALA A 10 -26.58 3.51 -20.88
C ALA A 10 -26.94 2.54 -22.01
N LEU A 11 -26.12 2.46 -23.06
CA LEU A 11 -26.32 1.52 -24.18
C LEU A 11 -26.17 0.06 -23.73
N GLY A 12 -25.15 -0.24 -22.91
CA GLY A 12 -24.95 -1.56 -22.33
C GLY A 12 -26.14 -1.99 -21.48
N TRP A 13 -26.65 -1.09 -20.62
CA TRP A 13 -27.84 -1.35 -19.83
C TRP A 13 -29.10 -1.51 -20.66
N ALA A 14 -29.28 -0.73 -21.72
CA ALA A 14 -30.39 -0.91 -22.65
C ALA A 14 -30.35 -2.31 -23.28
N GLY A 15 -29.16 -2.80 -23.67
CA GLY A 15 -28.98 -4.16 -24.17
C GLY A 15 -29.33 -5.24 -23.15
N VAL A 16 -28.83 -5.11 -21.91
CA VAL A 16 -29.13 -6.04 -20.80
C VAL A 16 -30.62 -6.03 -20.46
N TYR A 17 -31.24 -4.84 -20.37
CA TYR A 17 -32.66 -4.69 -20.12
C TYR A 17 -33.51 -5.38 -21.18
N VAL A 18 -33.21 -5.14 -22.47
CA VAL A 18 -33.93 -5.80 -23.59
C VAL A 18 -33.75 -7.31 -23.51
N PHE A 19 -32.53 -7.80 -23.29
CA PHE A 19 -32.26 -9.24 -23.19
C PHE A 19 -33.01 -9.90 -22.03
N LEU A 20 -32.97 -9.30 -20.84
CA LEU A 20 -33.64 -9.83 -19.65
C LEU A 20 -35.16 -9.73 -19.78
N HIS A 21 -35.69 -8.66 -20.35
CA HIS A 21 -37.12 -8.50 -20.56
C HIS A 21 -37.66 -9.51 -21.58
N LEU A 22 -36.87 -9.85 -22.61
CA LEU A 22 -37.23 -10.89 -23.59
C LEU A 22 -37.07 -12.32 -23.04
N SER A 23 -36.22 -12.51 -22.04
CA SER A 23 -35.92 -13.83 -21.44
C SER A 23 -36.67 -14.08 -20.14
N ALA A 24 -37.33 -13.07 -19.56
CA ALA A 24 -38.11 -13.19 -18.35
C ALA A 24 -39.41 -13.94 -18.65
N ASP A 25 -39.50 -15.17 -18.16
CA ASP A 25 -40.75 -15.94 -18.10
C ASP A 25 -41.57 -15.46 -16.87
N ASP A 26 -42.90 -15.43 -16.98
CA ASP A 26 -43.83 -14.87 -15.96
C ASP A 26 -43.76 -15.60 -14.59
N ASP A 27 -43.03 -16.72 -14.52
CA ASP A 27 -42.99 -17.67 -13.40
C ASP A 27 -41.72 -17.54 -12.51
N ASN A 28 -40.93 -16.46 -12.65
CA ASN A 28 -39.72 -16.26 -11.87
C ASN A 28 -39.79 -15.03 -10.96
N ASP A 29 -39.30 -15.17 -9.73
CA ASP A 29 -39.06 -14.12 -8.69
C ASP A 29 -38.07 -13.00 -9.14
N ILE A 30 -38.00 -12.71 -10.44
CA ILE A 30 -37.11 -11.75 -11.09
C ILE A 30 -37.93 -10.55 -11.56
N HIS A 31 -37.74 -9.41 -10.90
CA HIS A 31 -38.36 -8.15 -11.28
C HIS A 31 -37.39 -7.31 -12.11
N VAL A 32 -37.74 -7.07 -13.37
CA VAL A 32 -36.96 -6.26 -14.31
C VAL A 32 -37.65 -4.91 -14.50
N LEU A 33 -36.98 -3.83 -14.11
CA LEU A 33 -37.36 -2.44 -14.28
C LEU A 33 -36.30 -1.72 -15.13
N PRO A 34 -36.61 -0.57 -15.73
CA PRO A 34 -35.59 0.25 -16.41
C PRO A 34 -34.44 0.56 -15.45
N ALA A 35 -33.21 0.18 -15.81
CA ALA A 35 -32.00 0.36 -15.01
C ALA A 35 -31.96 -0.37 -13.64
N PHE A 36 -32.87 -1.32 -13.40
CA PHE A 36 -32.93 -2.06 -12.14
C PHE A 36 -33.39 -3.50 -12.36
N VAL A 37 -32.62 -4.46 -11.87
CA VAL A 37 -33.00 -5.88 -11.89
C VAL A 37 -32.92 -6.40 -10.47
N CYS A 38 -33.96 -7.07 -10.00
CA CYS A 38 -33.98 -7.68 -8.69
C CYS A 38 -34.41 -9.14 -8.77
N LYS A 39 -33.81 -9.98 -7.93
CA LYS A 39 -34.27 -11.33 -7.65
C LYS A 39 -34.59 -11.46 -6.17
N GLU A 40 -35.81 -11.89 -5.86
CA GLU A 40 -36.20 -12.22 -4.50
C GLU A 40 -35.80 -13.67 -4.16
N ILE A 41 -35.34 -13.87 -2.92
CA ILE A 41 -34.87 -15.14 -2.39
C ILE A 41 -35.60 -15.37 -1.07
N SER A 42 -36.25 -16.53 -0.95
CA SER A 42 -37.03 -16.90 0.23
C SER A 42 -36.51 -18.13 0.99
N TRP A 43 -35.69 -18.97 0.34
CA TRP A 43 -35.30 -20.28 0.87
C TRP A 43 -34.46 -20.23 2.16
N PHE A 44 -33.76 -19.13 2.43
CA PHE A 44 -32.93 -18.96 3.64
C PHE A 44 -33.62 -18.21 4.77
N ASN A 45 -34.83 -17.66 4.55
CA ASN A 45 -35.52 -16.79 5.51
C ASN A 45 -35.76 -17.49 6.85
N GLU A 46 -36.22 -18.74 6.81
CA GLU A 46 -36.51 -19.50 8.04
C GLU A 46 -35.22 -19.76 8.84
N ARG A 47 -34.10 -20.00 8.14
CA ARG A 47 -32.81 -20.25 8.80
C ARG A 47 -32.28 -19.01 9.50
N VAL A 48 -32.41 -17.83 8.90
CA VAL A 48 -32.06 -16.55 9.56
C VAL A 48 -32.97 -16.31 10.77
N PHE A 49 -34.26 -16.62 10.62
CA PHE A 49 -35.23 -16.48 11.69
C PHE A 49 -34.91 -17.40 12.88
N GLU A 50 -34.54 -18.66 12.62
CA GLU A 50 -34.05 -19.60 13.63
C GLU A 50 -32.77 -19.08 14.32
N LEU A 51 -31.78 -18.61 13.54
CA LEU A 51 -30.52 -18.06 14.07
C LEU A 51 -30.77 -16.86 14.99
N GLY A 52 -31.69 -15.96 14.61
CA GLY A 52 -32.10 -14.83 15.43
C GLY A 52 -32.72 -15.24 16.77
N ARG A 53 -33.22 -16.47 16.88
CA ARG A 53 -33.85 -17.00 18.10
C ARG A 53 -32.98 -17.96 18.89
N GLN A 54 -31.88 -18.45 18.34
CA GLN A 54 -31.05 -19.48 18.96
C GLN A 54 -30.36 -19.00 20.24
N TYR A 55 -29.95 -17.73 20.29
CA TYR A 55 -29.25 -17.13 21.44
C TYR A 55 -29.80 -15.75 21.82
N PRO A 56 -31.06 -15.66 22.27
CA PRO A 56 -31.78 -14.39 22.37
C PRO A 56 -31.15 -13.42 23.37
N THR A 57 -30.57 -13.90 24.47
CA THR A 57 -29.94 -13.04 25.48
C THR A 57 -28.65 -12.40 24.94
N GLY A 58 -27.78 -13.20 24.31
CA GLY A 58 -26.51 -12.69 23.75
C GLY A 58 -26.74 -11.78 22.55
N LEU A 59 -27.72 -12.10 21.71
CA LEU A 59 -28.09 -11.23 20.60
C LEU A 59 -28.73 -9.92 21.09
N LYS A 60 -29.56 -9.94 22.13
CA LYS A 60 -30.12 -8.70 22.72
C LYS A 60 -29.03 -7.76 23.23
N THR A 61 -28.02 -8.28 23.93
CA THR A 61 -26.89 -7.46 24.40
C THR A 61 -26.03 -6.97 23.24
N TRP A 62 -25.79 -7.83 22.23
CA TRP A 62 -25.08 -7.48 20.99
C TRP A 62 -25.72 -6.29 20.26
N PHE A 63 -27.03 -6.35 20.00
CA PHE A 63 -27.73 -5.26 19.31
C PHE A 63 -27.94 -4.01 20.17
N ALA A 64 -28.06 -4.17 21.49
CA ALA A 64 -28.09 -3.02 22.39
C ALA A 64 -26.77 -2.24 22.36
N ALA A 65 -25.64 -2.93 22.53
CA ALA A 65 -24.31 -2.32 22.42
C ALA A 65 -24.08 -1.73 21.02
N GLY A 66 -24.40 -2.50 19.98
CA GLY A 66 -24.29 -2.08 18.59
C GLY A 66 -25.09 -0.81 18.27
N SER A 67 -26.30 -0.66 18.81
CA SER A 67 -27.12 0.54 18.58
C SER A 67 -26.51 1.81 19.18
N ILE A 68 -25.83 1.70 20.33
CA ILE A 68 -25.13 2.83 20.96
C ILE A 68 -23.90 3.21 20.12
N VAL A 69 -23.09 2.22 19.75
CA VAL A 69 -21.87 2.44 18.94
C VAL A 69 -22.22 3.01 17.56
N ALA A 70 -23.21 2.42 16.88
CA ALA A 70 -23.68 2.91 15.58
C ALA A 70 -24.29 4.32 15.70
N GLY A 71 -25.07 4.60 16.75
CA GLY A 71 -25.61 5.92 17.01
C GLY A 71 -24.52 6.99 17.21
N ALA A 72 -23.52 6.69 18.05
CA ALA A 72 -22.38 7.58 18.27
C ALA A 72 -21.56 7.76 16.99
N GLY A 73 -21.29 6.68 16.26
CA GLY A 73 -20.55 6.70 14.99
C GLY A 73 -21.25 7.53 13.92
N MET A 74 -22.58 7.39 13.78
CA MET A 74 -23.37 8.23 12.88
C MET A 74 -23.31 9.71 13.25
N ALA A 75 -23.42 10.04 14.54
CA ALA A 75 -23.33 11.42 15.00
C ALA A 75 -21.95 12.03 14.72
N ILE A 76 -20.88 11.32 15.07
CA ILE A 76 -19.50 11.73 14.81
C ILE A 76 -19.25 11.88 13.31
N GLY A 77 -19.65 10.88 12.51
CA GLY A 77 -19.48 10.90 11.06
C GLY A 77 -20.24 12.05 10.39
N THR A 78 -21.46 12.34 10.85
CA THR A 78 -22.25 13.46 10.34
C THR A 78 -21.57 14.79 10.65
N VAL A 79 -21.12 15.00 11.89
CA VAL A 79 -20.38 16.21 12.28
C VAL A 79 -19.09 16.33 11.45
N TYR A 80 -18.36 15.25 11.25
CA TYR A 80 -17.11 15.24 10.51
C TYR A 80 -17.30 15.55 9.01
N ILE A 81 -18.29 14.92 8.35
CA ILE A 81 -18.60 15.16 6.94
C ILE A 81 -19.13 16.58 6.75
N THR A 82 -20.02 17.05 7.63
CA THR A 82 -20.54 18.43 7.54
C THR A 82 -19.44 19.47 7.77
N TRP A 83 -18.55 19.25 8.74
CA TRP A 83 -17.37 20.08 8.95
C TRP A 83 -16.50 20.14 7.68
N THR A 84 -16.19 18.98 7.11
CA THR A 84 -15.37 18.88 5.89
C THR A 84 -16.04 19.61 4.72
N LEU A 85 -17.34 19.40 4.51
CA LEU A 85 -18.10 20.08 3.46
C LEU A 85 -18.05 21.61 3.63
N VAL A 86 -18.20 22.11 4.86
CA VAL A 86 -18.08 23.54 5.15
C VAL A 86 -16.67 24.04 4.83
N MET A 87 -15.63 23.32 5.23
CA MET A 87 -14.24 23.71 4.95
C MET A 87 -13.92 23.72 3.45
N LEU A 88 -14.42 22.75 2.68
CA LEU A 88 -14.30 22.74 1.21
C LEU A 88 -14.99 23.95 0.57
N VAL A 89 -16.18 24.31 1.07
CA VAL A 89 -16.90 25.50 0.60
C VAL A 89 -16.13 26.78 0.93
N VAL A 90 -15.57 26.89 2.15
CA VAL A 90 -14.75 28.03 2.57
C VAL A 90 -13.49 28.14 1.72
N GLN A 91 -12.76 27.06 1.51
CA GLN A 91 -11.57 27.02 0.64
C GLN A 91 -11.90 27.57 -0.76
N LYS A 92 -13.01 27.11 -1.34
CA LYS A 92 -13.42 27.52 -2.69
C LYS A 92 -13.91 28.97 -2.77
N LEU A 93 -14.65 29.45 -1.77
CA LEU A 93 -15.23 30.80 -1.77
C LEU A 93 -14.24 31.87 -1.30
N ALA A 94 -13.47 31.58 -0.25
CA ALA A 94 -12.50 32.50 0.33
C ALA A 94 -11.14 32.48 -0.38
N ARG A 95 -10.89 31.50 -1.27
CA ARG A 95 -9.59 31.26 -1.93
C ARG A 95 -8.43 31.17 -0.93
N VAL A 96 -8.70 30.66 0.26
CA VAL A 96 -7.70 30.39 1.28
C VAL A 96 -7.32 28.91 1.15
N GLU A 97 -6.04 28.63 1.06
CA GLU A 97 -5.53 27.26 1.17
C GLU A 97 -5.74 26.77 2.60
N VAL A 98 -6.69 25.85 2.75
CA VAL A 98 -6.99 25.18 4.01
C VAL A 98 -6.71 23.71 3.76
N ASP A 99 -5.94 23.09 4.65
CA ASP A 99 -5.69 21.65 4.59
C ASP A 99 -6.96 20.92 5.04
N VAL A 100 -7.66 20.28 4.09
CA VAL A 100 -8.96 19.65 4.34
C VAL A 100 -8.77 18.13 4.40
N PRO A 101 -9.11 17.47 5.54
CA PRO A 101 -8.81 16.05 5.77
C PRO A 101 -9.37 15.03 4.77
N LEU A 102 -10.35 15.40 3.95
CA LEU A 102 -10.92 14.56 2.89
C LEU A 102 -10.75 15.19 1.48
N SER A 103 -9.85 16.17 1.33
CA SER A 103 -9.50 16.75 0.02
C SER A 103 -9.14 15.66 -1.00
N ASP A 104 -8.44 14.63 -0.55
CA ASP A 104 -7.90 13.56 -1.40
C ASP A 104 -8.83 12.34 -1.51
N ALA A 105 -10.04 12.42 -0.93
CA ALA A 105 -11.04 11.36 -1.04
C ALA A 105 -11.58 11.28 -2.48
N SER A 106 -10.91 10.49 -3.32
CA SER A 106 -11.31 10.26 -4.70
C SER A 106 -12.55 9.37 -4.76
N ILE A 107 -13.56 9.79 -5.52
CA ILE A 107 -14.72 8.95 -5.82
C ILE A 107 -14.25 7.82 -6.75
N MET A 108 -14.39 6.57 -6.31
CA MET A 108 -14.06 5.39 -7.12
C MET A 108 -15.08 5.19 -8.24
N ILE A 109 -14.70 5.54 -9.45
CA ILE A 109 -15.47 5.39 -10.68
C ILE A 109 -14.67 4.46 -11.60
N PRO A 110 -15.15 3.23 -11.82
CA PRO A 110 -14.55 2.29 -12.77
C PRO A 110 -14.23 2.96 -14.12
N GLY A 111 -12.97 2.93 -14.54
CA GLY A 111 -12.49 3.44 -15.83
C GLY A 111 -12.30 4.95 -15.91
N VAL A 112 -12.54 5.67 -14.81
CA VAL A 112 -12.27 7.11 -14.72
C VAL A 112 -11.22 7.39 -13.63
N THR A 113 -11.45 6.91 -12.41
CA THR A 113 -10.53 7.09 -11.28
C THR A 113 -9.90 5.77 -10.80
N MET A 114 -10.32 4.64 -11.38
CA MET A 114 -9.81 3.31 -11.07
C MET A 114 -9.72 2.48 -12.36
N PRO A 115 -8.71 1.61 -12.53
CA PRO A 115 -8.63 0.76 -13.71
C PRO A 115 -9.77 -0.28 -13.75
N MET A 116 -10.16 -0.69 -14.96
CA MET A 116 -11.28 -1.61 -15.20
C MET A 116 -11.06 -3.00 -14.57
N ASN A 117 -9.83 -3.50 -14.57
CA ASN A 117 -9.47 -4.79 -13.98
C ASN A 117 -9.76 -4.83 -12.48
N ALA A 118 -9.55 -3.72 -11.77
CA ALA A 118 -9.72 -3.65 -10.33
C ALA A 118 -11.20 -3.50 -9.92
N THR A 119 -12.10 -3.19 -10.86
CA THR A 119 -13.54 -2.99 -10.62
C THR A 119 -14.22 -4.25 -10.06
N VAL A 120 -13.72 -5.43 -10.41
CA VAL A 120 -14.25 -6.70 -9.87
C VAL A 120 -14.10 -6.78 -8.35
N TYR A 121 -12.99 -6.27 -7.80
CA TYR A 121 -12.76 -6.23 -6.35
C TYR A 121 -13.70 -5.24 -5.67
N LEU A 122 -13.98 -4.10 -6.31
CA LEU A 122 -14.96 -3.13 -5.82
C LEU A 122 -16.36 -3.77 -5.73
N TRP A 123 -16.83 -4.42 -6.79
CA TRP A 123 -18.14 -5.08 -6.78
C TRP A 123 -18.23 -6.21 -5.75
N ALA A 124 -17.19 -7.05 -5.64
CA ALA A 124 -17.14 -8.10 -4.63
C ALA A 124 -17.19 -7.52 -3.20
N THR A 125 -16.46 -6.43 -2.96
CA THR A 125 -16.44 -5.74 -1.66
C THR A 125 -17.79 -5.13 -1.33
N VAL A 126 -18.40 -4.40 -2.26
CA VAL A 126 -19.74 -3.80 -2.07
C VAL A 126 -20.78 -4.89 -1.83
N PHE A 127 -20.78 -5.95 -2.62
CA PHE A 127 -21.71 -7.06 -2.46
C PHE A 127 -21.58 -7.72 -1.07
N LEU A 128 -20.35 -7.98 -0.62
CA LEU A 128 -20.09 -8.56 0.71
C LEU A 128 -20.56 -7.62 1.83
N ALA A 129 -20.21 -6.34 1.76
CA ALA A 129 -20.58 -5.35 2.76
C ALA A 129 -22.10 -5.18 2.85
N VAL A 130 -22.80 -5.07 1.71
CA VAL A 130 -24.26 -4.94 1.69
C VAL A 130 -24.93 -6.23 2.19
N SER A 131 -24.41 -7.41 1.82
CA SER A 131 -24.94 -8.68 2.32
C SER A 131 -24.85 -8.79 3.85
N PHE A 132 -23.72 -8.42 4.44
CA PHE A 132 -23.54 -8.38 5.90
C PHE A 132 -24.41 -7.32 6.57
N HIS A 133 -24.60 -6.16 5.93
CA HIS A 133 -25.47 -5.08 6.40
C HIS A 133 -26.92 -5.56 6.53
N GLU A 134 -27.45 -6.13 5.45
CA GLU A 134 -28.82 -6.64 5.37
C GLU A 134 -29.03 -7.86 6.27
N PHE A 135 -28.03 -8.73 6.40
CA PHE A 135 -28.04 -9.82 7.38
C PHE A 135 -28.20 -9.30 8.82
N GLY A 136 -27.54 -8.19 9.16
CA GLY A 136 -27.71 -7.52 10.44
C GLY A 136 -29.16 -7.10 10.70
N HIS A 137 -29.78 -6.43 9.73
CA HIS A 137 -31.20 -6.04 9.80
C HIS A 137 -32.11 -7.24 9.99
N ALA A 138 -31.90 -8.30 9.21
CA ALA A 138 -32.68 -9.53 9.27
C ALA A 138 -32.59 -10.20 10.64
N LEU A 139 -31.38 -10.30 11.20
CA LEU A 139 -31.13 -10.91 12.49
C LEU A 139 -31.74 -10.09 13.64
N ALA A 140 -31.65 -8.77 13.57
CA ALA A 140 -32.29 -7.87 14.54
C ALA A 140 -33.82 -7.96 14.49
N ALA A 141 -34.41 -8.03 13.29
CA ALA A 141 -35.85 -8.18 13.12
C ALA A 141 -36.36 -9.54 13.66
N ALA A 142 -35.60 -10.62 13.43
CA ALA A 142 -35.93 -11.95 13.94
C ALA A 142 -35.99 -12.00 15.48
N LEU A 143 -35.12 -11.25 16.18
CA LEU A 143 -35.18 -11.13 17.66
C LEU A 143 -36.43 -10.43 18.18
N CYS A 144 -36.99 -9.54 17.37
CA CYS A 144 -38.24 -8.85 17.66
C CYS A 144 -39.46 -9.66 17.19
N GLU A 145 -39.26 -10.94 16.84
CA GLU A 145 -40.28 -11.86 16.34
C GLU A 145 -40.94 -11.39 15.03
N ILE A 146 -40.25 -10.51 14.28
CA ILE A 146 -40.68 -10.10 12.94
C ILE A 146 -40.20 -11.13 11.94
N ARG A 147 -41.14 -11.73 11.19
CA ARG A 147 -40.81 -12.68 10.13
C ARG A 147 -40.32 -11.93 8.88
N ILE A 148 -39.26 -12.47 8.28
CA ILE A 148 -38.71 -11.98 7.01
C ILE A 148 -39.62 -12.47 5.87
N LYS A 149 -40.04 -11.56 5.00
CA LYS A 149 -40.85 -11.91 3.83
C LYS A 149 -39.99 -12.42 2.68
N SER A 150 -38.97 -11.65 2.33
CA SER A 150 -38.02 -11.97 1.27
C SER A 150 -36.71 -11.19 1.48
N VAL A 151 -35.62 -11.76 0.99
CA VAL A 151 -34.33 -11.08 0.80
C VAL A 151 -34.18 -10.85 -0.70
N GLY A 152 -34.05 -9.60 -1.12
CA GLY A 152 -33.84 -9.25 -2.51
C GLY A 152 -32.36 -8.98 -2.78
N ILE A 153 -31.82 -9.51 -3.86
CA ILE A 153 -30.56 -9.05 -4.44
C ILE A 153 -30.92 -8.24 -5.68
N PHE A 154 -30.29 -7.09 -5.88
CA PHE A 154 -30.55 -6.25 -7.04
C PHE A 154 -29.27 -5.69 -7.65
N PHE A 155 -29.38 -5.34 -8.93
CA PHE A 155 -28.41 -4.53 -9.66
C PHE A 155 -29.11 -3.28 -10.15
N ALA A 156 -28.70 -2.13 -9.62
CA ALA A 156 -29.14 -0.82 -10.05
C ALA A 156 -28.04 -0.19 -10.90
N VAL A 157 -28.20 -0.24 -12.22
CA VAL A 157 -27.15 0.18 -13.16
C VAL A 157 -25.83 -0.58 -12.89
N VAL A 158 -24.80 0.03 -12.34
CA VAL A 158 -23.53 -0.66 -12.04
C VAL A 158 -23.39 -1.07 -10.59
N PHE A 159 -24.40 -0.79 -9.76
CA PHE A 159 -24.33 -0.99 -8.32
C PHE A 159 -25.05 -2.28 -7.92
N PRO A 160 -24.30 -3.31 -7.46
CA PRO A 160 -24.90 -4.44 -6.76
C PRO A 160 -25.44 -3.97 -5.41
N GLY A 161 -26.58 -4.50 -5.00
CA GLY A 161 -27.17 -4.27 -3.71
C GLY A 161 -28.03 -5.44 -3.24
N ALA A 162 -28.43 -5.39 -1.98
CA ALA A 162 -29.39 -6.30 -1.39
C ALA A 162 -30.33 -5.53 -0.47
N TYR A 163 -31.48 -6.11 -0.15
CA TYR A 163 -32.40 -5.58 0.85
C TYR A 163 -33.12 -6.73 1.55
N VAL A 164 -33.57 -6.50 2.78
CA VAL A 164 -34.50 -7.41 3.48
C VAL A 164 -35.86 -6.76 3.66
N ARG A 165 -36.92 -7.48 3.31
CA ARG A 165 -38.30 -6.99 3.40
C ARG A 165 -39.01 -7.52 4.65
N PHE A 166 -39.64 -6.60 5.38
CA PHE A 166 -40.45 -6.86 6.59
C PHE A 166 -41.85 -6.29 6.42
N ASP A 167 -42.90 -7.02 6.80
CA ASP A 167 -44.30 -6.52 6.72
C ASP A 167 -44.78 -5.83 8.00
N SER A 168 -44.15 -6.10 9.15
CA SER A 168 -44.65 -5.67 10.49
C SER A 168 -43.67 -4.79 11.28
N TYR A 169 -42.68 -4.18 10.63
CA TYR A 169 -41.66 -3.35 11.29
C TYR A 169 -42.25 -2.21 12.13
N PHE A 170 -43.30 -1.55 11.65
CA PHE A 170 -43.91 -0.40 12.35
C PHE A 170 -44.66 -0.78 13.63
N ASN A 171 -44.93 -2.07 13.86
CA ASN A 171 -45.69 -2.53 15.02
C ASN A 171 -44.82 -2.76 16.27
N VAL A 172 -43.49 -2.60 16.18
CA VAL A 172 -42.57 -2.79 17.32
C VAL A 172 -42.25 -1.45 18.00
N GLY A 173 -41.79 -1.52 19.25
CA GLY A 173 -41.45 -0.33 20.04
C GLY A 173 -40.28 0.45 19.44
N LEU A 174 -40.22 1.76 19.73
CA LEU A 174 -39.20 2.68 19.19
C LEU A 174 -37.76 2.20 19.41
N LEU A 175 -37.45 1.65 20.59
CA LEU A 175 -36.10 1.16 20.88
C LEU A 175 -35.71 -0.03 20.01
N ASP A 176 -36.68 -0.89 19.66
CA ASP A 176 -36.43 -2.04 18.79
C ASP A 176 -36.34 -1.61 17.33
N GLN A 177 -37.13 -0.61 16.91
CA GLN A 177 -36.97 0.04 15.61
C GLN A 177 -35.57 0.64 15.44
N ILE A 178 -35.04 1.31 16.46
CA ILE A 178 -33.67 1.85 16.47
C ILE A 178 -32.63 0.74 16.37
N LYS A 179 -32.78 -0.36 17.13
CA LYS A 179 -31.86 -1.51 17.05
C LYS A 179 -31.86 -2.13 15.67
N ILE A 180 -33.03 -2.33 15.06
CA ILE A 180 -33.15 -2.87 13.71
C ILE A 180 -32.51 -1.90 12.71
N GLN A 181 -32.80 -0.60 12.77
CA GLN A 181 -32.24 0.37 11.82
C GLN A 181 -30.71 0.56 11.96
N SER A 182 -30.18 0.41 13.18
CA SER A 182 -28.73 0.50 13.44
C SER A 182 -27.99 -0.82 13.21
N ALA A 183 -28.70 -1.93 13.07
CA ALA A 183 -28.12 -3.27 12.96
C ALA A 183 -27.15 -3.41 11.78
N GLY A 184 -27.52 -2.90 10.61
CA GLY A 184 -26.67 -2.99 9.42
C GLY A 184 -25.37 -2.20 9.55
N ILE A 185 -25.43 -0.97 10.10
CA ILE A 185 -24.24 -0.15 10.38
C ILE A 185 -23.33 -0.87 11.37
N TRP A 186 -23.90 -1.43 12.43
CA TRP A 186 -23.15 -2.21 13.42
C TRP A 186 -22.44 -3.42 12.80
N HIS A 187 -23.12 -4.19 11.94
CA HIS A 187 -22.51 -5.35 11.28
C HIS A 187 -21.38 -4.95 10.33
N ASN A 188 -21.51 -3.84 9.61
CA ASN A 188 -20.43 -3.33 8.77
C ASN A 188 -19.25 -2.80 9.59
N ALA A 189 -19.49 -2.19 10.76
CA ALA A 189 -18.42 -1.80 11.67
C ALA A 189 -17.65 -3.03 12.20
N VAL A 190 -18.36 -4.09 12.54
CA VAL A 190 -17.76 -5.37 12.95
C VAL A 190 -17.00 -6.02 11.80
N LEU A 191 -17.57 -6.04 10.59
CA LEU A 191 -16.89 -6.55 9.40
C LEU A 191 -15.59 -5.78 9.13
N CYS A 192 -15.63 -4.45 9.22
CA CYS A 192 -14.45 -3.60 9.09
C CYS A 192 -13.38 -3.94 10.14
N PHE A 193 -13.78 -4.10 11.40
CA PHE A 193 -12.86 -4.52 12.47
C PHE A 193 -12.24 -5.89 12.17
N LEU A 194 -13.02 -6.87 11.72
CA LEU A 194 -12.51 -8.19 11.32
C LEU A 194 -11.54 -8.11 10.14
N CYS A 195 -11.82 -7.26 9.15
CA CYS A 195 -10.89 -7.01 8.04
C CYS A 195 -9.57 -6.40 8.53
N VAL A 196 -9.61 -5.44 9.46
CA VAL A 196 -8.39 -4.87 10.05
C VAL A 196 -7.58 -5.94 10.78
N VAL A 197 -8.23 -6.77 11.60
CA VAL A 197 -7.57 -7.89 12.28
C VAL A 197 -6.95 -8.85 11.27
N GLN A 198 -7.68 -9.20 10.21
CA GLN A 198 -7.20 -10.08 9.15
C GLN A 198 -5.98 -9.51 8.43
N LEU A 199 -5.96 -8.20 8.17
CA LEU A 199 -4.81 -7.50 7.57
C LEU A 199 -3.58 -7.57 8.49
N GLN A 200 -3.74 -7.42 9.79
CA GLN A 200 -2.63 -7.55 10.75
C GLN A 200 -2.11 -8.99 10.86
N LEU A 201 -2.97 -9.98 10.62
CA LEU A 201 -2.59 -11.40 10.61
C LEU A 201 -2.04 -11.85 9.25
N LEU A 202 -2.10 -11.02 8.22
CA LEU A 202 -1.66 -11.36 6.87
C LEU A 202 -0.20 -11.86 6.81
N PRO A 203 0.79 -11.23 7.48
CA PRO A 203 2.16 -11.73 7.50
C PRO A 203 2.28 -13.15 8.05
N PHE A 204 1.45 -13.51 9.04
CA PHE A 204 1.42 -14.86 9.60
C PHE A 204 0.91 -15.88 8.57
N TYR A 205 -0.19 -15.56 7.86
CA TYR A 205 -0.73 -16.44 6.81
C TYR A 205 0.22 -16.60 5.62
N LEU A 206 1.01 -15.56 5.31
CA LEU A 206 1.96 -15.54 4.21
C LEU A 206 3.34 -16.11 4.57
N SER A 207 3.66 -16.24 5.86
CA SER A 207 4.96 -16.76 6.33
C SER A 207 5.42 -18.12 5.75
N PRO A 208 4.54 -19.06 5.35
CA PRO A 208 4.99 -20.29 4.70
C PRO A 208 5.45 -20.10 3.25
N PHE A 209 5.18 -18.94 2.65
CA PHE A 209 5.45 -18.65 1.25
C PHE A 209 6.51 -17.55 1.07
N PHE A 210 6.69 -16.71 2.09
CA PHE A 210 7.57 -15.56 2.07
C PHE A 210 8.49 -15.56 3.28
N ASP A 211 9.76 -15.26 3.03
CA ASP A 211 10.74 -14.96 4.05
C ASP A 211 10.47 -13.57 4.61
N VAL A 212 10.61 -13.44 5.92
CA VAL A 212 10.46 -12.16 6.63
C VAL A 212 11.82 -11.78 7.21
N ASN A 213 12.20 -10.51 7.14
CA ASN A 213 13.48 -10.00 7.61
C ASN A 213 14.71 -10.63 6.92
N GLN A 214 14.62 -10.98 5.64
CA GLN A 214 15.75 -11.49 4.86
C GLN A 214 16.29 -10.48 3.84
N GLY A 215 15.82 -9.24 3.88
CA GLY A 215 16.18 -8.20 2.93
C GLY A 215 14.99 -7.67 2.16
N MET A 216 15.29 -6.70 1.31
CA MET A 216 14.35 -5.88 0.58
C MET A 216 14.40 -6.28 -0.91
N THR A 217 13.33 -6.89 -1.42
CA THR A 217 13.29 -7.48 -2.78
C THR A 217 12.84 -6.49 -3.83
N VAL A 218 13.61 -6.33 -4.90
CA VAL A 218 13.31 -5.41 -6.00
C VAL A 218 12.25 -6.02 -6.92
N ILE A 219 11.07 -5.41 -6.99
CA ILE A 219 9.90 -5.89 -7.75
C ILE A 219 9.55 -5.02 -8.96
N ALA A 220 10.05 -3.79 -9.03
CA ALA A 220 9.92 -2.91 -10.17
C ALA A 220 11.14 -1.99 -10.23
N ILE A 221 11.48 -1.51 -11.43
CA ILE A 221 12.52 -0.52 -11.63
C ILE A 221 11.91 0.58 -12.51
N PRO A 222 11.80 1.83 -12.03
CA PRO A 222 11.27 2.92 -12.84
C PRO A 222 12.14 3.15 -14.08
N GLU A 223 11.51 3.53 -15.20
CA GLU A 223 12.23 3.92 -16.42
C GLU A 223 13.11 5.15 -16.15
N MET A 224 14.35 5.15 -16.65
CA MET A 224 15.35 6.21 -16.44
C MET A 224 15.75 6.43 -14.97
N SER A 225 15.62 5.40 -14.12
CA SER A 225 16.09 5.45 -12.73
C SER A 225 17.60 5.32 -12.64
N ALA A 226 18.18 5.78 -11.52
CA ALA A 226 19.60 5.58 -11.22
C ALA A 226 19.98 4.10 -11.04
N PHE A 227 18.99 3.22 -10.93
CA PHE A 227 19.13 1.77 -10.73
C PHE A 227 19.11 0.97 -12.03
N GLU A 228 18.74 1.59 -13.15
CA GLU A 228 18.63 0.92 -14.44
C GLU A 228 19.98 0.34 -14.88
N GLY A 229 20.01 -0.97 -15.18
CA GLY A 229 21.23 -1.69 -15.56
C GLY A 229 22.18 -2.04 -14.40
N ILE A 230 21.88 -1.59 -13.18
CA ILE A 230 22.66 -1.88 -11.97
C ILE A 230 21.96 -2.91 -11.08
N VAL A 231 20.65 -2.75 -10.95
CA VAL A 231 19.77 -3.63 -10.17
C VAL A 231 18.86 -4.39 -11.12
N SER A 232 18.54 -5.63 -10.77
CA SER A 232 17.63 -6.49 -11.54
C SER A 232 16.39 -6.85 -10.74
N LEU A 233 15.29 -7.13 -11.44
CA LEU A 233 14.06 -7.65 -10.83
C LEU A 233 14.34 -8.98 -10.11
N GLY A 234 13.96 -9.05 -8.84
CA GLY A 234 14.23 -10.18 -7.95
C GLY A 234 15.47 -10.03 -7.07
N ASP A 235 16.30 -9.00 -7.29
CA ASP A 235 17.45 -8.72 -6.43
C ASP A 235 16.99 -8.43 -4.99
N VAL A 236 17.69 -9.01 -4.01
CA VAL A 236 17.39 -8.80 -2.58
C VAL A 236 18.49 -7.95 -1.96
N ILE A 237 18.16 -6.72 -1.59
CA ILE A 237 19.06 -5.78 -0.91
C ILE A 237 19.08 -6.13 0.59
N VAL A 238 20.26 -6.40 1.14
CA VAL A 238 20.42 -6.83 2.54
C VAL A 238 21.06 -5.76 3.43
N SER A 239 21.79 -4.80 2.85
CA SER A 239 22.38 -3.70 3.60
C SER A 239 22.58 -2.44 2.75
N VAL A 240 22.47 -1.29 3.40
CA VAL A 240 22.92 0.02 2.91
C VAL A 240 24.07 0.47 3.81
N ASP A 241 25.22 0.85 3.24
CA ASP A 241 26.39 1.40 3.97
C ASP A 241 26.89 0.62 5.19
N HIS A 242 26.73 -0.70 5.15
CA HIS A 242 27.05 -1.65 6.22
C HIS A 242 26.00 -1.75 7.33
N GLN A 243 24.94 -0.95 7.30
CA GLN A 243 23.78 -1.17 8.15
C GLN A 243 22.81 -2.18 7.52
N PRO A 244 22.34 -3.19 8.28
CA PRO A 244 21.39 -4.16 7.77
C PRO A 244 20.05 -3.48 7.48
N THR A 245 19.53 -3.68 6.26
CA THR A 245 18.26 -3.12 5.81
C THR A 245 17.31 -4.24 5.44
N LEU A 246 16.86 -4.98 6.47
CA LEU A 246 16.03 -6.17 6.33
C LEU A 246 14.53 -5.85 6.26
N ASN A 247 14.15 -4.62 6.64
CA ASN A 247 12.78 -4.11 6.62
C ASN A 247 12.73 -2.60 6.34
N TRP A 248 11.53 -2.08 6.07
CA TRP A 248 11.31 -0.65 5.80
C TRP A 248 11.74 0.27 6.94
N GLY A 249 11.62 -0.18 8.19
CA GLY A 249 12.04 0.62 9.35
C GLY A 249 13.55 0.86 9.37
N GLN A 250 14.33 -0.20 9.17
CA GLN A 250 15.79 -0.13 9.08
C GLN A 250 16.25 0.64 7.85
N TRP A 251 15.64 0.38 6.69
CA TRP A 251 15.91 1.12 5.46
C TRP A 251 15.70 2.63 5.64
N ARG A 252 14.52 3.05 6.13
CA ARG A 252 14.19 4.47 6.32
C ARG A 252 15.11 5.12 7.35
N SER A 253 15.44 4.41 8.42
CA SER A 253 16.37 4.92 9.44
C SER A 253 17.76 5.20 8.85
N GLU A 254 18.25 4.33 7.98
CA GLU A 254 19.56 4.50 7.36
C GLU A 254 19.53 5.63 6.31
N ILE A 255 18.51 5.67 5.46
CA ILE A 255 18.39 6.76 4.49
C ILE A 255 18.26 8.13 5.18
N ASP A 256 17.45 8.25 6.24
CA ASP A 256 17.31 9.49 7.00
C ASP A 256 18.64 9.93 7.65
N TYR A 257 19.42 8.96 8.15
CA TYR A 257 20.78 9.23 8.65
C TYR A 257 21.69 9.77 7.55
N LEU A 258 21.71 9.13 6.38
CA LEU A 258 22.53 9.56 5.24
C LEU A 258 22.09 10.91 4.68
N ALA A 259 20.79 11.17 4.59
CA ALA A 259 20.24 12.45 4.13
C ALA A 259 20.70 13.59 5.06
N LYS A 260 20.64 13.39 6.38
CA LYS A 260 21.14 14.36 7.37
C LYS A 260 22.62 14.65 7.20
N LEU A 261 23.46 13.63 6.98
CA LEU A 261 24.90 13.82 6.74
C LEU A 261 25.20 14.69 5.52
N VAL A 262 24.39 14.55 4.47
CA VAL A 262 24.52 15.37 3.26
C VAL A 262 24.06 16.82 3.54
N GLU A 263 22.93 17.00 4.21
CA GLU A 263 22.37 18.32 4.54
C GLU A 263 23.26 19.13 5.48
N THR A 264 23.92 18.49 6.45
CA THR A 264 24.84 19.15 7.38
C THR A 264 26.21 19.45 6.75
N ASN A 265 26.46 18.99 5.51
CA ASN A 265 27.75 19.07 4.82
C ASN A 265 28.92 18.41 5.59
N GLU A 266 28.60 17.56 6.57
CA GLU A 266 29.56 16.71 7.30
C GLU A 266 30.03 15.53 6.44
N LEU A 267 29.40 15.31 5.28
CA LEU A 267 29.77 14.26 4.33
C LEU A 267 31.25 14.23 3.95
N LYS A 268 31.93 15.38 3.95
CA LYS A 268 33.38 15.46 3.65
C LYS A 268 34.24 14.71 4.66
N ASP A 269 33.72 14.54 5.86
CA ASP A 269 34.40 13.85 6.94
C ASP A 269 34.05 12.36 6.94
N HIS A 270 32.99 11.94 6.22
CA HIS A 270 32.55 10.55 6.14
C HIS A 270 33.09 9.80 4.92
N GLY A 271 33.68 8.64 5.16
CA GLY A 271 34.31 7.80 4.15
C GLY A 271 34.11 6.31 4.41
N TYR A 272 34.97 5.50 3.82
CA TYR A 272 34.98 4.04 3.93
C TYR A 272 36.33 3.54 4.45
N CYS A 273 36.32 2.63 5.43
CA CYS A 273 37.54 1.96 5.89
C CYS A 273 37.95 0.86 4.91
N ILE A 274 39.10 1.01 4.26
CA ILE A 274 39.65 0.00 3.34
C ILE A 274 41.03 -0.49 3.81
N PRO A 275 41.48 -1.70 3.43
CA PRO A 275 42.81 -2.18 3.77
C PRO A 275 43.93 -1.27 3.23
N SER A 276 44.86 -0.86 4.09
CA SER A 276 45.98 0.04 3.70
C SER A 276 46.89 -0.56 2.62
N ALA A 277 46.94 -1.90 2.52
CA ALA A 277 47.65 -2.60 1.45
C ALA A 277 47.12 -2.23 0.05
N LEU A 278 45.82 -1.94 -0.09
CA LEU A 278 45.24 -1.51 -1.36
C LEU A 278 45.78 -0.15 -1.80
N LEU A 279 45.93 0.76 -0.84
CA LEU A 279 46.48 2.10 -1.07
C LEU A 279 47.96 2.03 -1.46
N GLN A 280 48.74 1.16 -0.81
CA GLN A 280 50.17 0.97 -1.13
C GLN A 280 50.38 0.42 -2.54
N LEU A 281 49.54 -0.53 -2.96
CA LEU A 281 49.57 -1.08 -4.32
C LEU A 281 49.31 0.02 -5.37
N HIS A 282 48.26 0.82 -5.18
CA HIS A 282 47.90 1.89 -6.12
C HIS A 282 48.90 3.05 -6.12
N HIS A 283 49.47 3.38 -4.96
CA HIS A 283 50.54 4.38 -4.86
C HIS A 283 51.78 4.00 -5.66
N SER A 284 52.09 2.70 -5.76
CA SER A 284 53.22 2.20 -6.55
C SER A 284 52.94 2.10 -8.06
N ALA A 285 51.66 2.09 -8.46
CA ALA A 285 51.21 1.85 -9.82
C ALA A 285 50.78 3.13 -10.59
N MET A 286 50.46 4.23 -9.89
CA MET A 286 49.91 5.43 -10.53
C MET A 286 50.72 6.70 -10.28
N THR A 287 51.28 7.27 -11.35
CA THR A 287 51.78 8.65 -11.45
C THR A 287 50.70 9.66 -11.89
N GLU A 288 49.46 9.22 -12.15
CA GLU A 288 48.39 10.09 -12.64
C GLU A 288 47.19 10.11 -11.70
N SER A 289 47.06 11.18 -10.93
CA SER A 289 45.82 11.58 -10.23
C SER A 289 44.77 12.16 -11.20
N SER A 290 44.74 11.67 -12.44
CA SER A 290 43.92 12.22 -13.53
C SER A 290 42.43 12.05 -13.24
N CYS A 291 41.97 10.96 -12.61
CA CYS A 291 40.56 10.75 -12.24
C CYS A 291 40.00 11.82 -11.27
N CYS A 292 40.87 12.49 -10.52
CA CYS A 292 40.48 13.57 -9.60
C CYS A 292 40.25 14.90 -10.31
N ARG A 293 40.45 14.96 -11.63
CA ARG A 293 40.13 16.11 -12.46
C ARG A 293 38.75 15.92 -13.10
N PRO A 294 37.91 16.97 -13.10
CA PRO A 294 36.52 16.90 -13.56
C PRO A 294 36.35 16.52 -15.05
N ASP A 295 37.41 16.60 -15.87
CA ASP A 295 37.37 16.39 -17.33
C ASP A 295 37.87 15.00 -17.79
N THR A 296 37.97 14.02 -16.89
CA THR A 296 38.57 12.72 -17.20
C THR A 296 37.52 11.61 -17.16
N ASP A 297 37.25 11.01 -18.32
CA ASP A 297 36.37 9.84 -18.46
C ASP A 297 37.14 8.59 -17.97
N SER A 298 37.07 8.34 -16.66
CA SER A 298 37.66 7.15 -16.03
C SER A 298 36.61 6.46 -15.18
N ASN A 299 36.58 5.14 -15.22
CA ASN A 299 35.73 4.32 -14.34
C ASN A 299 36.19 4.35 -12.87
N ALA A 300 37.32 4.98 -12.57
CA ALA A 300 37.84 5.12 -11.22
C ALA A 300 37.32 6.40 -10.56
N GLU A 301 36.97 6.29 -9.28
CA GLU A 301 36.51 7.40 -8.46
C GLU A 301 37.67 8.03 -7.67
N CYS A 302 37.57 9.34 -7.45
CA CYS A 302 38.58 10.08 -6.68
C CYS A 302 38.29 10.00 -5.19
N PHE A 303 39.23 9.43 -4.44
CA PHE A 303 39.18 9.38 -2.98
C PHE A 303 40.32 10.21 -2.37
N SER A 304 40.05 10.80 -1.22
CA SER A 304 41.06 11.45 -0.38
C SER A 304 41.26 10.70 0.93
N TYR A 305 42.47 10.72 1.45
CA TYR A 305 42.83 10.07 2.72
C TYR A 305 43.87 10.90 3.46
N ASN A 306 44.14 10.55 4.73
CA ASN A 306 45.02 11.31 5.62
C ASN A 306 44.57 12.78 5.75
N HIS A 307 43.35 12.98 6.27
CA HIS A 307 42.72 14.30 6.43
C HIS A 307 42.67 15.15 5.14
N GLY A 308 42.51 14.51 3.98
CA GLY A 308 42.44 15.19 2.69
C GLY A 308 43.79 15.59 2.08
N ALA A 309 44.91 15.24 2.71
CA ALA A 309 46.25 15.62 2.24
C ALA A 309 46.69 14.82 1.01
N LEU A 310 46.21 13.57 0.88
CA LEU A 310 46.58 12.67 -0.21
C LEU A 310 45.34 12.27 -1.01
N GLN A 311 45.52 12.06 -2.31
CA GLN A 311 44.47 11.69 -3.25
C GLN A 311 44.86 10.42 -4.01
N THR A 312 43.87 9.56 -4.25
CA THR A 312 44.06 8.31 -4.98
C THR A 312 42.84 8.02 -5.85
N CYS A 313 43.08 7.37 -6.99
CA CYS A 313 42.04 6.86 -7.87
C CYS A 313 41.79 5.39 -7.50
N LEU A 314 40.57 5.07 -7.10
CA LEU A 314 40.18 3.69 -6.78
C LEU A 314 38.92 3.32 -7.55
N ASP A 315 38.81 2.04 -7.91
CA ASP A 315 37.56 1.49 -8.40
C ASP A 315 36.54 1.49 -7.24
N GLY A 316 35.41 2.18 -7.42
CA GLY A 316 34.34 2.25 -6.43
C GLY A 316 33.86 0.86 -6.03
N LYS A 317 33.77 -0.09 -6.97
CA LYS A 317 33.39 -1.48 -6.68
C LYS A 317 34.38 -2.13 -5.70
N GLN A 318 35.68 -1.97 -5.94
CA GLN A 318 36.71 -2.52 -5.07
C GLN A 318 36.69 -1.90 -3.67
N VAL A 319 36.38 -0.60 -3.57
CA VAL A 319 36.16 0.07 -2.28
C VAL A 319 34.93 -0.51 -1.58
N GLY A 320 33.80 -0.67 -2.26
CA GLY A 320 32.58 -1.27 -1.70
C GLY A 320 32.77 -2.71 -1.21
N ASP A 321 33.47 -3.54 -1.98
CA ASP A 321 33.75 -4.94 -1.67
C ASP A 321 34.67 -5.11 -0.45
N LEU A 322 35.71 -4.28 -0.35
CA LEU A 322 36.72 -4.37 0.73
C LEU A 322 36.39 -3.52 1.96
N SER A 323 35.42 -2.60 1.84
CA SER A 323 35.07 -1.71 2.94
C SER A 323 34.44 -2.47 4.09
N THR A 324 34.88 -2.18 5.30
CA THR A 324 34.37 -2.82 6.52
C THR A 324 33.30 -1.99 7.23
N HIS A 325 33.49 -0.67 7.29
CA HIS A 325 32.59 0.29 7.95
C HIS A 325 32.70 1.68 7.31
N ARG A 326 31.68 2.52 7.54
CA ARG A 326 31.81 3.98 7.38
C ARG A 326 32.75 4.56 8.44
N CYS A 327 33.55 5.55 8.08
CA CYS A 327 34.52 6.21 8.95
C CYS A 327 34.38 7.73 8.94
N HIS A 328 34.75 8.38 10.04
CA HIS A 328 34.86 9.86 10.13
C HIS A 328 36.34 10.34 10.10
N GLY A 329 37.27 9.39 9.91
CA GLY A 329 38.72 9.58 9.98
C GLY A 329 39.43 8.24 10.27
N ASP A 330 40.76 8.24 10.24
CA ASP A 330 41.54 6.99 10.38
C ASP A 330 41.33 6.31 11.73
N ALA A 331 41.10 7.07 12.80
CA ALA A 331 40.80 6.53 14.13
C ALA A 331 39.43 5.83 14.23
N SER A 332 38.52 6.04 13.27
CA SER A 332 37.25 5.30 13.19
C SER A 332 37.42 3.90 12.63
N CYS A 333 38.55 3.62 11.96
CA CYS A 333 38.87 2.28 11.49
C CYS A 333 39.51 1.50 12.66
N ALA A 334 38.93 0.35 12.98
CA ALA A 334 39.22 -0.38 14.22
C ALA A 334 40.69 -0.83 14.39
N ASP A 335 41.46 -0.90 13.29
CA ASP A 335 42.83 -1.41 13.25
C ASP A 335 43.74 -0.52 12.37
N ASP A 336 45.04 -0.46 12.71
CA ASP A 336 46.09 0.21 11.92
C ASP A 336 46.27 -0.36 10.50
N ALA A 337 45.64 -1.51 10.22
CA ALA A 337 45.65 -2.16 8.91
C ALA A 337 44.64 -1.54 7.91
N HIS A 338 43.77 -0.64 8.39
CA HIS A 338 42.76 0.02 7.57
C HIS A 338 42.98 1.53 7.57
N THR A 339 42.62 2.17 6.47
CA THR A 339 42.71 3.61 6.30
C THR A 339 41.37 4.14 5.82
N CYS A 340 40.97 5.29 6.33
CA CYS A 340 39.72 5.94 5.95
C CYS A 340 39.90 6.68 4.62
N VAL A 341 39.11 6.30 3.62
CA VAL A 341 39.06 6.99 2.33
C VAL A 341 37.73 7.73 2.17
N THR A 342 37.78 9.03 1.95
CA THR A 342 36.60 9.87 1.75
C THR A 342 36.43 10.19 0.26
N PRO A 343 35.26 9.94 -0.35
CA PRO A 343 35.03 10.22 -1.76
C PRO A 343 34.95 11.73 -2.01
N ARG A 344 35.59 12.22 -3.08
CA ARG A 344 35.49 13.63 -3.49
C ARG A 344 34.31 13.82 -4.45
N ILE A 345 33.14 14.11 -3.87
CA ILE A 345 31.88 14.27 -4.61
C ILE A 345 31.50 15.76 -4.70
N GLN A 346 30.66 16.10 -5.67
CA GLN A 346 30.01 17.42 -5.80
C GLN A 346 29.10 17.73 -4.59
N SER A 347 28.73 18.99 -4.41
CA SER A 347 27.83 19.39 -3.32
C SER A 347 26.47 18.69 -3.42
N MET A 348 26.01 18.11 -2.31
CA MET A 348 24.68 17.46 -2.12
C MET A 348 24.53 16.02 -2.64
N GLN A 349 25.62 15.33 -3.04
CA GLN A 349 25.58 13.91 -3.41
C GLN A 349 26.46 13.09 -2.47
N THR A 350 26.07 11.85 -2.21
CA THR A 350 26.88 10.88 -1.45
C THR A 350 27.08 9.59 -2.25
N LEU A 351 28.17 8.90 -1.94
CA LEU A 351 28.44 7.55 -2.42
C LEU A 351 27.84 6.59 -1.40
N MET A 352 26.90 5.76 -1.83
CA MET A 352 26.21 4.75 -1.01
C MET A 352 26.59 3.35 -1.47
N ARG A 353 26.83 2.47 -0.51
CA ARG A 353 27.09 1.06 -0.71
C ARG A 353 25.80 0.26 -0.56
N LEU A 354 25.37 -0.43 -1.62
CA LEU A 354 24.30 -1.43 -1.56
C LEU A 354 24.91 -2.82 -1.62
N ALA A 355 24.54 -3.69 -0.67
CA ALA A 355 24.89 -5.11 -0.74
C ALA A 355 23.66 -5.97 -0.97
N PHE A 356 23.84 -7.00 -1.80
CA PHE A 356 22.82 -7.92 -2.23
C PHE A 356 23.02 -9.30 -1.60
N GLN A 357 21.95 -10.08 -1.51
CA GLN A 357 21.96 -11.42 -0.93
C GLN A 357 22.87 -12.40 -1.70
N ASP A 358 23.08 -12.19 -3.00
CA ASP A 358 23.97 -12.98 -3.85
C ASP A 358 25.47 -12.63 -3.66
N GLY A 359 25.78 -11.71 -2.75
CA GLY A 359 27.14 -11.27 -2.43
C GLY A 359 27.66 -10.14 -3.33
N ARG A 360 26.87 -9.65 -4.29
CA ARG A 360 27.25 -8.45 -5.06
C ARG A 360 27.21 -7.22 -4.17
N VAL A 361 28.14 -6.29 -4.43
CA VAL A 361 28.14 -4.95 -3.86
C VAL A 361 28.19 -3.94 -4.99
N VAL A 362 27.39 -2.89 -4.84
CA VAL A 362 27.30 -1.79 -5.79
C VAL A 362 27.49 -0.49 -5.03
N MET A 363 28.29 0.41 -5.60
CA MET A 363 28.41 1.78 -5.12
C MET A 363 27.59 2.70 -6.04
N LEU A 364 26.76 3.55 -5.45
CA LEU A 364 25.87 4.47 -6.17
C LEU A 364 26.12 5.91 -5.73
N HIS A 365 26.17 6.83 -6.69
CA HIS A 365 26.16 8.27 -6.43
C HIS A 365 24.72 8.78 -6.45
N GLY A 366 24.36 9.57 -5.45
CA GLY A 366 23.05 10.21 -5.43
C GLY A 366 22.76 10.92 -4.13
N PHE A 367 21.64 11.65 -4.10
CA PHE A 367 21.09 12.14 -2.85
C PHE A 367 20.25 11.01 -2.20
N PRO A 368 20.45 10.66 -0.92
CA PRO A 368 19.76 9.52 -0.31
C PRO A 368 18.24 9.62 -0.37
N ALA A 369 17.67 10.82 -0.22
CA ALA A 369 16.23 11.03 -0.28
C ALA A 369 15.67 10.81 -1.69
N ASP A 370 16.38 11.24 -2.74
CA ASP A 370 15.97 11.02 -4.13
C ASP A 370 16.00 9.52 -4.45
N LEU A 371 17.06 8.84 -4.01
CA LEU A 371 17.20 7.40 -4.17
C LEU A 371 16.10 6.62 -3.44
N HIS A 372 15.73 7.08 -2.24
CA HIS A 372 14.61 6.51 -1.50
C HIS A 372 13.27 6.74 -2.19
N ALA A 373 13.03 7.93 -2.76
CA ALA A 373 11.82 8.20 -3.51
C ALA A 373 11.68 7.29 -4.75
N GLU A 374 12.79 6.99 -5.44
CA GLU A 374 12.82 6.05 -6.56
C GLU A 374 12.53 4.59 -6.13
N LEU A 375 12.95 4.18 -4.93
CA LEU A 375 12.75 2.82 -4.43
C LEU A 375 11.43 2.60 -3.68
N GLU A 376 10.94 3.61 -2.95
CA GLU A 376 9.70 3.53 -2.18
C GLU A 376 8.46 3.55 -3.08
N SER A 377 8.54 4.20 -4.23
CA SER A 377 7.35 4.48 -5.03
C SER A 377 6.68 3.22 -5.60
N VAL A 378 7.41 2.19 -6.04
CA VAL A 378 6.83 0.92 -6.55
C VAL A 378 7.80 -0.27 -6.45
N SER A 379 9.03 -0.05 -6.00
CA SER A 379 10.17 -0.85 -6.51
C SER A 379 10.61 -1.97 -5.58
N VAL A 380 10.21 -1.98 -4.31
CA VAL A 380 10.80 -2.88 -3.30
C VAL A 380 9.78 -3.46 -2.30
N LEU A 381 9.85 -4.76 -2.02
CA LEU A 381 9.03 -5.47 -1.02
C LEU A 381 9.86 -6.00 0.15
N GLU A 382 9.29 -5.92 1.35
CA GLU A 382 9.86 -6.47 2.61
C GLU A 382 9.73 -8.00 2.72
N PHE A 383 9.06 -8.64 1.74
CA PHE A 383 8.73 -10.06 1.75
C PHE A 383 9.34 -10.79 0.55
N PRO A 384 10.63 -11.18 0.61
CA PRO A 384 11.24 -12.07 -0.38
C PRO A 384 10.47 -13.40 -0.46
N ALA A 385 10.22 -13.90 -1.67
CA ALA A 385 9.53 -15.18 -1.87
C ALA A 385 10.48 -16.37 -1.67
N GLN A 386 10.09 -17.38 -0.90
CA GLN A 386 10.96 -18.53 -0.55
C GLN A 386 11.27 -19.46 -1.75
N HIS A 387 10.41 -19.50 -2.78
CA HIS A 387 10.50 -20.48 -3.86
C HIS A 387 10.10 -19.98 -5.25
N LEU A 388 9.91 -18.68 -5.43
CA LEU A 388 9.59 -18.12 -6.74
C LEU A 388 10.90 -17.67 -7.40
N GLY A 389 11.41 -18.48 -8.32
CA GLY A 389 12.54 -18.09 -9.17
C GLY A 389 12.23 -16.82 -9.97
N HIS A 390 13.28 -16.19 -10.51
CA HIS A 390 13.23 -14.96 -11.33
C HIS A 390 12.05 -14.88 -12.33
N ASP A 391 11.56 -16.02 -12.84
CA ASP A 391 10.45 -16.11 -13.80
C ASP A 391 9.10 -15.58 -13.29
N TRP A 392 8.81 -15.59 -11.98
CA TRP A 392 7.50 -15.14 -11.48
C TRP A 392 7.31 -13.62 -11.55
N LEU A 393 8.39 -12.85 -11.32
CA LEU A 393 8.37 -11.39 -11.40
C LEU A 393 8.37 -10.90 -12.85
N LEU A 394 9.06 -11.60 -13.76
CA LEU A 394 9.16 -11.22 -15.18
C LEU A 394 7.83 -11.36 -15.95
N GLN A 395 6.87 -12.13 -15.45
CA GLN A 395 5.58 -12.36 -16.12
C GLN A 395 4.48 -11.35 -15.78
N ARG A 396 4.71 -10.42 -14.86
CA ARG A 396 3.69 -9.44 -14.44
C ARG A 396 4.16 -8.02 -14.67
N THR A 397 3.42 -7.30 -15.51
CA THR A 397 3.52 -5.85 -15.64
C THR A 397 3.11 -5.18 -14.31
N PRO A 398 3.69 -4.01 -13.97
CA PRO A 398 3.45 -3.31 -12.69
C PRO A 398 1.96 -3.05 -12.39
N ASP A 399 1.10 -3.01 -13.41
CA ASP A 399 -0.36 -2.84 -13.27
C ASP A 399 -1.11 -3.99 -12.57
N THR A 400 -0.44 -5.10 -12.22
CA THR A 400 -1.08 -6.30 -11.63
C THR A 400 -0.70 -6.59 -10.17
N LEU A 401 0.04 -5.67 -9.53
CA LEU A 401 0.48 -5.79 -8.12
C LEU A 401 -0.24 -4.85 -7.15
N LEU A 402 -1.32 -4.17 -7.58
CA LEU A 402 -2.19 -3.34 -6.73
C LEU A 402 -3.52 -4.01 -6.40
#